data_AF-A0A4U0NWN9-F1
#
_entry.id   AF-A0A4U0NWN9-F1
#
_cell.length_a   1.000
_cell.length_b   1.000
_cell.length_c   1.000
_cell.angle_alpha   90.00
_cell.angle_beta   90.00
_cell.angle_gamma   90.00
#
_symmetry.space_group_name_H-M   'P 1'
#
loop_
_entity.id
_entity.type
_entity.pdbx_description
1 polymer ?
#
loop_
_entity_poly.entity_id
_entity_poly.type
_entity_poly.pdbx_seq_one_letter_code
_entity_poly.pdbx_strand_id
1 'polypeptide(L)'
;MRTAPSVSSMWSTVSWEIAADIAALPLPTNHVIDAVGFLDADQVDPLMYSRPYCLAAQGPISQRPYALLTEALACSGRLAVCKVPIRSIL
;
A
#
# COMPACT_ATOMS: atom_id res chain seq x y z
N MET A 1 21.79 -27.82 -37.80
CA MET A 1 21.88 -28.10 -36.35
C MET A 1 21.99 -26.75 -35.64
N ARG A 2 20.92 -26.30 -34.97
CA ARG A 2 20.85 -25.00 -34.27
C ARG A 2 20.92 -25.32 -32.77
N THR A 3 22.07 -25.09 -32.14
CA THR A 3 22.26 -25.36 -30.71
C THR A 3 21.40 -24.40 -29.89
N ALA A 4 20.57 -24.93 -28.99
CA ALA A 4 19.77 -24.14 -28.07
C ALA A 4 20.69 -23.37 -27.08
N PRO A 5 20.38 -22.11 -26.73
CA PRO A 5 21.19 -21.36 -25.78
C PRO A 5 21.17 -22.01 -24.39
N SER A 6 22.33 -22.06 -23.74
CA SER A 6 22.52 -22.62 -22.41
C SER A 6 21.75 -21.82 -21.36
N VAL A 7 21.05 -22.52 -20.46
CA VAL A 7 20.25 -21.95 -19.35
C VAL A 7 21.08 -20.94 -18.53
N SER A 8 22.39 -21.13 -18.39
CA SER A 8 23.26 -20.18 -17.69
C SER A 8 23.34 -18.78 -18.34
N SER A 9 23.31 -18.70 -19.67
CA SER A 9 23.27 -17.43 -20.42
C SER A 9 21.88 -16.80 -20.47
N MET A 10 20.85 -17.56 -20.13
CA MET A 10 19.46 -17.09 -20.09
C MET A 10 19.18 -16.30 -18.79
N TRP A 11 19.88 -16.63 -17.70
CA TRP A 11 19.66 -15.98 -16.39
C TRP A 11 20.48 -14.69 -16.25
N SER A 12 21.62 -14.56 -16.93
CA SER A 12 22.36 -13.29 -16.98
C SER A 12 21.60 -12.20 -17.71
N THR A 13 20.78 -12.58 -18.70
CA THR A 13 19.98 -11.64 -19.48
C THR A 13 18.69 -11.25 -18.75
N VAL A 14 17.99 -12.21 -18.17
CA VAL A 14 16.74 -11.93 -17.43
C VAL A 14 17.01 -11.12 -16.14
N SER A 15 18.19 -11.27 -15.52
CA SER A 15 18.52 -10.57 -14.28
C SER A 15 18.67 -9.05 -14.42
N TRP A 16 19.01 -8.51 -15.60
CA TRP A 16 19.15 -7.06 -15.80
C TRP A 16 17.83 -6.39 -16.18
N GLU A 17 16.92 -7.13 -16.80
CA GLU A 17 15.60 -6.65 -17.22
C GLU A 17 14.71 -6.38 -16.00
N ILE A 18 14.80 -7.24 -14.97
CA ILE A 18 14.06 -7.10 -13.70
C ILE A 18 14.54 -5.87 -12.91
N ALA A 19 15.85 -5.58 -12.88
CA ALA A 19 16.38 -4.43 -12.14
C ALA A 19 15.92 -3.08 -12.75
N ALA A 20 15.81 -3.02 -14.08
CA ALA A 20 15.32 -1.84 -14.78
C ALA A 20 13.81 -1.63 -14.57
N ASP A 21 13.02 -2.70 -14.58
CA ASP A 21 11.58 -2.65 -14.29
C ASP A 21 11.27 -2.23 -12.84
N ILE A 22 12.10 -2.65 -11.88
CA ILE A 22 11.96 -2.23 -10.47
C ILE A 22 12.24 -0.73 -10.30
N ALA A 23 13.18 -0.17 -11.07
CA ALA A 23 13.51 1.26 -11.04
C ALA A 23 12.49 2.14 -11.78
N ALA A 24 11.74 1.57 -12.73
CA ALA A 24 10.67 2.25 -13.46
C ALA A 24 9.34 2.33 -12.67
N LEU A 25 9.24 1.64 -11.53
CA LEU A 25 8.12 1.81 -10.62
C LEU A 25 8.13 3.25 -10.09
N PRO A 26 7.08 4.06 -10.34
CA PRO A 26 7.03 5.41 -9.81
C PRO A 26 6.98 5.30 -8.28
N LEU A 27 8.08 5.66 -7.62
CA LEU A 27 8.14 5.87 -6.18
C LEU A 27 8.10 7.37 -5.80
N PRO A 28 7.10 8.17 -6.23
CA PRO A 28 6.69 9.30 -5.43
C PRO A 28 5.67 8.76 -4.43
N THR A 29 6.16 8.07 -3.40
CA THR A 29 5.31 7.75 -2.27
C THR A 29 5.09 9.05 -1.51
N ASN A 30 4.19 9.90 -2.03
CA ASN A 30 3.64 11.00 -1.25
C ASN A 30 3.17 10.39 0.08
N HIS A 31 3.48 11.02 1.20
CA HIS A 31 3.11 10.59 2.56
C HIS A 31 1.58 10.67 2.75
N VAL A 32 0.85 9.95 1.92
CA VAL A 32 -0.57 10.03 1.71
C VAL A 32 -1.10 8.62 1.83
N ILE A 33 -2.05 8.47 2.73
CA ILE A 33 -2.81 7.24 2.90
C ILE A 33 -3.90 7.27 1.83
N ASP A 34 -3.90 6.25 0.97
CA ASP A 34 -4.88 6.16 -0.12
C ASP A 34 -6.05 5.26 0.30
N ALA A 35 -7.27 5.79 0.24
CA ALA A 35 -8.48 5.05 0.59
C ALA A 35 -8.97 4.27 -0.63
N VAL A 36 -8.87 2.94 -0.57
CA VAL A 36 -9.15 2.04 -1.69
C VAL A 36 -10.62 1.59 -1.71
N GLY A 37 -11.28 1.58 -0.55
CA GLY A 37 -12.69 1.22 -0.45
C GLY A 37 -13.25 1.30 0.96
N PHE A 38 -14.54 0.97 1.08
CA PHE A 38 -15.27 0.94 2.34
C PHE A 38 -16.01 -0.38 2.49
N LEU A 39 -16.06 -0.89 3.72
CA LEU A 39 -16.76 -2.11 4.09
C LEU A 39 -17.61 -1.85 5.34
N ASP A 40 -18.54 -2.75 5.62
CA ASP A 40 -19.31 -2.71 6.86
C ASP A 40 -18.47 -3.21 8.03
N ALA A 41 -18.61 -2.60 9.22
CA ALA A 41 -17.71 -2.85 10.33
C ALA A 41 -17.70 -4.30 10.87
N ASP A 42 -18.74 -5.08 10.57
CA ASP A 42 -18.88 -6.49 10.94
C ASP A 42 -18.10 -7.44 10.02
N GLN A 43 -17.62 -6.98 8.86
CA GLN A 43 -16.88 -7.81 7.90
C GLN A 43 -15.42 -8.05 8.29
N VAL A 44 -14.89 -7.32 9.28
CA VAL A 44 -13.51 -7.47 9.75
C VAL A 44 -13.49 -7.96 11.19
N ASP A 45 -12.99 -9.17 11.36
CA ASP A 45 -12.77 -9.76 12.69
C ASP A 45 -11.56 -9.09 13.37
N PRO A 46 -11.71 -8.51 14.57
CA PRO A 46 -10.61 -7.96 15.34
C PRO A 46 -9.44 -8.93 15.62
N LEU A 47 -9.68 -10.25 15.60
CA LEU A 47 -8.62 -11.26 15.72
C LEU A 47 -7.62 -11.25 14.56
N MET A 48 -8.00 -10.70 13.40
CA MET A 48 -7.13 -10.59 12.23
C MET A 48 -6.13 -9.42 12.33
N TYR A 49 -6.26 -8.54 13.33
CA TYR A 49 -5.34 -7.41 13.51
C TYR A 49 -3.98 -7.88 14.03
N SER A 50 -2.92 -7.71 13.23
CA SER A 50 -1.56 -8.05 13.65
C SER A 50 -0.95 -6.99 14.58
N ARG A 51 -0.97 -5.73 14.15
CA ARG A 51 -0.48 -4.56 14.88
C ARG A 51 -1.40 -3.37 14.56
N PRO A 52 -2.37 -3.06 15.43
CA PRO A 52 -3.20 -1.89 15.23
C PRO A 52 -2.39 -0.61 15.43
N TYR A 53 -2.59 0.37 14.55
CA TYR A 53 -1.98 1.70 14.64
C TYR A 53 -3.09 2.75 14.67
N CYS A 54 -2.94 3.77 15.52
CA CYS A 54 -3.82 4.93 15.51
C CYS A 54 -3.33 5.94 14.47
N LEU A 55 -4.24 6.45 13.66
CA LEU A 55 -3.96 7.50 12.68
C LEU A 55 -4.34 8.87 13.24
N ALA A 56 -3.66 9.90 12.76
CA ALA A 56 -3.98 11.29 13.05
C ALA A 56 -3.76 12.13 11.79
N ALA A 57 -4.49 13.23 11.67
CA ALA A 57 -4.33 14.20 10.60
C ALA A 57 -2.92 14.82 10.61
N GLN A 58 -2.30 14.93 9.44
CA GLN A 58 -0.99 15.56 9.29
C GLN A 58 -1.14 17.07 9.03
N GLY A 59 -0.93 17.89 10.06
CA GLY A 59 -0.95 19.35 9.97
C GLY A 59 -2.34 19.98 9.96
N PRO A 60 -2.44 21.32 10.05
CA PRO A 60 -3.70 22.03 10.32
C PRO A 60 -4.74 21.94 9.20
N ILE A 61 -4.31 21.86 7.94
CA ILE A 61 -5.22 21.81 6.77
C ILE A 61 -5.97 20.46 6.69
N SER A 62 -5.36 19.37 7.16
CA SER A 62 -5.93 18.03 7.08
C SER A 62 -6.83 17.67 8.26
N GLN A 63 -6.85 18.47 9.34
CA GLN A 63 -7.65 18.19 10.54
C GLN A 63 -9.15 18.10 10.24
N ARG A 64 -9.67 19.11 9.53
CA ARG A 64 -11.10 19.17 9.18
C ARG A 64 -11.55 18.03 8.26
N PRO A 65 -10.89 17.75 7.12
CA PRO A 65 -11.29 16.63 6.27
C PRO A 65 -11.10 15.27 6.98
N TYR A 66 -10.08 15.11 7.81
CA TYR A 66 -9.89 13.90 8.61
C TYR A 66 -11.05 13.69 9.60
N ALA A 67 -11.41 14.73 10.37
CA ALA A 67 -12.52 14.67 11.31
C ALA A 67 -13.84 14.32 10.62
N LEU A 68 -14.14 14.99 9.49
CA LEU A 68 -15.34 14.71 8.71
C LEU A 68 -15.38 13.26 8.20
N LEU A 69 -14.26 12.73 7.73
CA LEU A 69 -14.17 11.33 7.29
C LEU A 69 -14.46 10.38 8.47
N THR A 70 -13.81 10.60 9.62
CA THR A 70 -14.01 9.74 10.80
C THR A 70 -15.44 9.77 11.32
N GLU A 71 -16.07 10.95 11.35
CA GLU A 71 -17.48 11.10 11.74
C GLU A 71 -18.41 10.43 10.73
N ALA A 72 -18.17 10.59 9.42
CA ALA A 72 -18.96 9.96 8.38
C ALA A 72 -18.89 8.42 8.45
N LEU A 73 -17.70 7.87 8.72
CA LEU A 73 -17.51 6.42 8.90
C LEU A 73 -18.24 5.90 10.15
N ALA A 74 -18.14 6.63 11.26
CA ALA A 74 -18.85 6.27 12.49
C ALA A 74 -20.37 6.31 12.31
N CYS A 75 -20.91 7.37 11.69
CA CYS A 75 -22.34 7.51 11.43
C CYS A 75 -22.87 6.46 10.44
N SER A 76 -22.07 6.01 9.48
CA SER A 76 -22.46 5.00 8.49
C SER A 76 -22.17 3.56 8.91
N GLY A 77 -21.49 3.34 10.04
CA GLY A 77 -21.11 2.00 10.49
C GLY A 77 -20.09 1.32 9.56
N ARG A 78 -19.27 2.10 8.86
CA ARG A 78 -18.32 1.60 7.85
C ARG A 78 -16.88 1.77 8.27
N LEU A 79 -16.03 0.88 7.75
CA LEU A 79 -14.58 0.95 7.85
C LEU A 79 -13.98 1.30 6.48
N ALA A 80 -12.91 2.09 6.47
CA ALA A 80 -12.15 2.40 5.26
C ALA A 80 -10.94 1.45 5.13
N VAL A 81 -10.77 0.83 3.97
CA VAL A 81 -9.55 0.12 3.61
C VAL A 81 -8.59 1.10 2.98
N CYS A 82 -7.39 1.21 3.53
CA CYS A 82 -6.39 2.13 3.03
C CYS A 82 -5.07 1.44 2.70
N LYS A 83 -4.44 1.88 1.62
CA LYS A 83 -3.06 1.53 1.30
C LYS A 83 -2.15 2.53 1.99
N VAL A 84 -1.35 2.03 2.92
CA VAL A 84 -0.40 2.84 3.70
C VAL A 84 1.02 2.50 3.28
N PRO A 85 1.83 3.49 2.86
CA PRO A 85 3.25 3.27 2.70
C PRO A 85 3.95 3.25 4.05
N ILE A 86 4.44 2.07 4.46
CA ILE A 86 5.22 1.91 5.70
C ILE A 86 6.68 1.82 5.32
N ARG A 87 7.53 2.68 5.90
CA ARG A 87 8.97 2.49 5.84
C ARG A 87 9.42 1.49 6.90
N SER A 88 10.04 0.41 6.46
CA SER A 88 10.88 -0.39 7.33
C SER A 88 12.16 0.41 7.56
N ILE A 89 12.36 0.85 8.80
CA ILE A 89 13.68 1.24 9.27
C ILE A 89 14.39 -0.06 9.66
N LEU A 90 15.38 -0.45 8.85
CA LEU A 90 16.34 -1.50 9.17
C LEU A 90 17.74 -0.89 9.07
#